data_AF-A0A9E5MVS3-F1
#
_entry.id   AF-A0A9E5MVS3-F1
#
_cell.length_a   1.000
_cell.length_b   1.000
_cell.length_c   1.000
_cell.angle_alpha   90.00
_cell.angle_beta   90.00
_cell.angle_gamma   90.00
#
_symmetry.space_group_name_H-M   'P 1'
#
loop_
_entity.id
_entity.type
_entity.pdbx_description
1 polymer ?
#
loop_
_entity_poly.entity_id
_entity_poly.type
_entity_poly.pdbx_seq_one_letter_code
_entity_poly.pdbx_strand_id
1 'polypeptide(L)' 'MKTKQELQAIIDQIASADSPVGMDAVYVHALILDRLTDMSRRLEQLEREVQQIRDASRKS' A
#
# COMPACT_ATOMS: atom_id res chain seq x y z
N MET A 1 -10.80 -4.27 -10.85
CA MET A 1 -9.43 -3.76 -11.05
C MET A 1 -9.52 -2.47 -11.84
N LYS A 2 -8.68 -1.48 -11.54
CA LYS A 2 -8.58 -0.26 -12.36
C LYS A 2 -7.95 -0.59 -13.71
N THR A 3 -8.39 0.08 -14.76
CA THR A 3 -7.83 -0.02 -16.11
C THR A 3 -6.47 0.69 -16.17
N LYS A 4 -5.65 0.32 -17.16
CA LYS A 4 -4.36 0.99 -17.41
C LYS A 4 -4.53 2.50 -17.61
N GLN A 5 -5.62 2.90 -18.26
CA GLN A 5 -5.93 4.30 -18.58
C GLN A 5 -6.22 5.12 -17.32
N GLU A 6 -6.94 4.53 -16.35
CA GLU A 6 -7.20 5.14 -15.03
C GLU A 6 -5.93 5.28 -14.17
N LEU A 7 -4.87 4.55 -14.51
CA LEU A 7 -3.58 4.59 -13.82
C LEU A 7 -2.54 5.45 -14.57
N GLN A 8 -2.86 5.98 -15.75
CA GLN A 8 -1.88 6.64 -16.63
C GLN A 8 -1.17 7.81 -15.95
N ALA A 9 -1.88 8.64 -15.18
CA ALA A 9 -1.26 9.75 -14.44
C ALA A 9 -0.24 9.29 -13.39
N ILE A 10 -0.46 8.12 -12.78
CA ILE A 10 0.48 7.52 -11.82
C ILE A 10 1.67 6.92 -12.58
N ILE A 11 1.40 6.26 -13.71
CA ILE A 11 2.44 5.71 -14.60
C ILE A 11 3.38 6.82 -15.09
N ASP A 12 2.84 7.97 -15.50
CA ASP A 12 3.63 9.11 -16.00
C ASP A 12 4.48 9.74 -14.89
N GLN A 13 3.96 9.82 -13.65
CA GLN A 13 4.74 10.27 -12.48
C GLN A 13 5.89 9.30 -12.17
N ILE A 14 5.61 7.99 -12.25
CA ILE A 14 6.59 6.94 -12.03
C ILE A 14 7.66 6.96 -13.12
N ALA A 15 7.28 7.13 -14.38
CA ALA A 15 8.16 7.09 -15.55
C ALA A 15 8.95 8.40 -15.80
N SER A 16 8.74 9.44 -15.00
CA SER A 16 9.51 10.68 -15.07
C SER A 16 11.03 10.41 -14.99
N ALA A 17 11.83 11.13 -15.78
CA ALA A 17 13.29 10.99 -15.74
C ALA A 17 13.90 11.40 -14.38
N ASP A 18 13.17 12.19 -13.59
CA ASP A 18 13.53 12.57 -12.21
C ASP A 18 13.10 11.53 -11.18
N SER A 19 12.39 10.48 -11.62
CA SER A 19 11.93 9.38 -10.79
C SER A 19 12.96 8.24 -10.87
N PRO A 20 13.48 7.72 -9.73
CA PRO A 20 14.42 6.60 -9.68
C PRO A 20 13.96 5.32 -10.40
N VAL A 21 12.67 5.28 -10.74
CA VAL A 21 11.97 4.14 -11.33
C VAL A 21 12.32 3.90 -12.79
N GLY A 22 12.84 4.91 -13.49
CA GLY A 22 13.35 4.73 -14.86
C GLY A 22 14.61 3.87 -14.96
N MET A 23 15.38 3.70 -13.87
CA MET A 23 16.67 3.01 -13.88
C MET A 23 16.62 1.55 -13.43
N ASP A 24 15.80 1.23 -12.41
CA ASP A 24 15.62 -0.15 -11.93
C ASP A 24 14.16 -0.40 -11.56
N ALA A 25 13.39 -0.80 -12.57
CA ALA A 25 11.99 -1.13 -12.40
C ALA A 25 11.79 -2.28 -11.39
N VAL A 26 12.69 -3.27 -11.34
CA VAL A 26 12.54 -4.42 -10.44
C VAL A 26 12.67 -3.99 -8.99
N TYR A 27 13.68 -3.17 -8.68
CA TYR A 27 13.88 -2.62 -7.34
C TYR A 27 12.67 -1.80 -6.87
N VAL A 28 12.10 -0.98 -7.75
CA VAL A 28 10.93 -0.18 -7.38
C VAL A 28 9.69 -1.04 -7.17
N HIS A 29 9.45 -2.06 -7.99
CA HIS A 29 8.36 -3.00 -7.75
C HIS A 29 8.55 -3.70 -6.39
N ALA A 30 9.78 -4.06 -6.02
CA ALA A 30 10.08 -4.62 -4.70
C ALA A 30 9.79 -3.62 -3.57
N LEU A 31 10.16 -2.34 -3.69
CA LEU A 31 9.85 -1.30 -2.71
C LEU A 31 8.34 -1.07 -2.57
N ILE A 32 7.60 -1.04 -3.69
CA ILE A 32 6.15 -0.90 -3.67
C ILE A 32 5.51 -2.08 -2.92
N LEU A 33 5.92 -3.31 -3.24
CA LEU A 33 5.42 -4.51 -2.59
C LEU A 33 5.75 -4.54 -1.09
N ASP A 34 6.97 -4.17 -0.72
CA ASP A 34 7.39 -4.07 0.69
C ASP A 34 6.51 -3.06 1.45
N ARG A 35 6.34 -1.87 0.88
CA ARG A 35 5.53 -0.81 1.50
C ARG A 35 4.06 -1.22 1.63
N LEU A 36 3.48 -1.84 0.61
CA LEU A 36 2.10 -2.35 0.66
C LEU A 36 1.96 -3.45 1.71
N THR A 37 2.95 -4.33 1.83
CA THR A 37 2.96 -5.40 2.83
C THR A 37 3.03 -4.84 4.25
N ASP A 38 3.87 -3.82 4.48
CA ASP A 38 3.91 -3.09 5.76
C ASP A 38 2.55 -2.44 6.09
N MET A 39 1.95 -1.75 5.12
CA MET A 39 0.64 -1.11 5.33
C MET A 39 -0.45 -2.13 5.67
N SER A 40 -0.51 -3.25 4.95
CA SER A 40 -1.48 -4.32 5.23
C SER A 40 -1.31 -4.88 6.64
N ARG A 41 -0.07 -5.17 7.06
CA ARG A 41 0.22 -5.66 8.42
C ARG A 41 -0.24 -4.69 9.51
N ARG A 42 0.01 -3.40 9.29
CA ARG A 42 -0.40 -2.33 10.21
C ARG A 42 -1.92 -2.19 10.28
N LEU A 43 -2.61 -2.29 9.15
CA LEU A 43 -4.07 -2.24 9.11
C LEU A 43 -4.68 -3.44 9.85
N GLU A 44 -4.20 -4.66 9.59
CA GLU A 44 -4.67 -5.85 10.30
C GLU A 44 -4.47 -5.74 11.81
N GLN A 45 -3.36 -5.15 12.26
CA GLN A 45 -3.13 -4.90 13.68
C GLN A 45 -4.17 -3.94 14.26
N LEU A 46 -4.41 -2.81 13.60
CA LEU A 46 -5.41 -1.83 14.03
C LEU A 46 -6.82 -2.44 14.06
N GLU A 47 -7.16 -3.24 13.05
CA GLU A 47 -8.44 -3.94 12.99
C GLU A 47 -8.61 -4.93 14.17
N ARG A 48 -7.56 -5.68 14.51
CA ARG A 48 -7.55 -6.56 15.70
C ARG A 48 -7.75 -5.77 16.99
N GLU A 49 -7.05 -4.67 17.17
CA GLU A 49 -7.16 -3.80 18.36
C GLU A 49 -8.58 -3.22 18.49
N VAL A 50 -9.15 -2.70 17.39
CA VAL A 50 -10.52 -2.19 17.36
C VAL A 50 -11.54 -3.29 17.72
N GLN A 51 -11.33 -4.50 17.20
CA GLN A 51 -12.21 -5.63 17.50
C GLN A 51 -12.15 -6.02 19.00
N GLN A 52 -10.95 -6.08 19.57
CA GLN A 52 -10.76 -6.36 21.00
C GLN A 52 -11.45 -5.31 21.89
N ILE A 53 -11.33 -4.04 21.55
CA ILE A 53 -11.99 -2.94 22.28
C ILE A 53 -13.51 -3.10 22.23
N ARG A 54 -14.07 -3.43 21.05
CA ARG A 54 -15.51 -3.66 20.89
C ARG A 54 -16.00 -4.85 21.72
N ASP A 55 -15.23 -5.92 21.78
CA ASP A 55 -15.60 -7.12 22.54
C ASP A 55 -15.48 -6.91 24.05
N ALA A 56 -14.53 -6.09 24.51
CA ALA A 56 -14.42 -5.69 25.91
C ALA A 56 -15.61 -4.83 26.36
N SER A 57 -16.02 -3.86 25.53
CA SER A 57 -17.18 -2.98 25.82
C SER A 57 -18.53 -3.69 25.81
N ARG A 58 -18.64 -4.89 25.22
CA ARG A 58 -19.87 -5.71 25.22
C ARG A 58 -19.97 -6.66 26.41
N LYS A 59 -18.86 -6.91 27.11
CA LYS A 59 -18.79 -7.82 28.26
C LYS A 59 -18.92 -7.11 29.61
N SER A 60 -18.92 -5.77 29.61
CA SER A 60 -19.06 -4.91 30.78
C SER A 60 -20.45 -4.28 30.85
#